data_AF-A0A3B9ET69-F1
#
_entry.id   AF-A0A3B9ET69-F1
#
_cell.length_a   1.000
_cell.length_b   1.000
_cell.length_c   1.000
_cell.angle_alpha   90.00
_cell.angle_beta   90.00
_cell.angle_gamma   90.00
#
_symmetry.space_group_name_H-M   'P 1'
#
loop_
_entity.id
_entity.type
_entity.pdbx_description
1 polymer ?
#
loop_
_entity_poly.entity_id
_entity_poly.type
_entity_poly.pdbx_seq_one_letter_code
_entity_poly.pdbx_strand_id
1 'polypeptide(L)' 'IFPNSKLSGMANLLVFPNREASNNAFNLLKSLDNGLPIGPILIGTDMPAHILTSAVTARGIVNMAALAVVDAQVRGRLI' A
#
# COMPACT_ATOMS: atom_id res chain seq x y z
N ILE A 1 16.50 6.43 19.88
CA ILE A 1 17.40 6.38 18.71
C ILE A 1 17.88 4.94 18.57
N PHE A 2 17.75 4.31 17.40
CA PHE A 2 18.24 2.94 17.15
C PHE A 2 19.72 2.99 16.73
N PRO A 3 20.67 2.65 17.62
CA PRO A 3 22.09 2.94 17.43
C PRO A 3 22.75 2.21 16.24
N ASN A 4 22.17 1.09 15.78
CA ASN A 4 22.68 0.30 14.66
C ASN A 4 21.75 0.31 13.43
N SER A 5 20.83 1.27 13.35
CA SER A 5 19.91 1.38 12.21
C SER A 5 20.64 1.80 10.94
N LYS A 6 20.40 1.07 9.84
CA LYS A 6 20.78 1.51 8.48
C LYS A 6 19.76 2.49 7.89
N LEU A 7 18.60 2.67 8.52
CA LEU A 7 17.55 3.59 8.10
C LEU A 7 17.85 5.00 8.61
N SER A 8 17.69 5.98 7.74
CA SER A 8 17.91 7.40 8.00
C SER A 8 16.69 8.25 7.64
N GLY A 9 16.53 9.39 8.29
CA GLY A 9 15.43 10.32 8.01
C GLY A 9 14.11 9.91 8.65
N MET A 10 13.01 10.49 8.17
CA MET A 10 11.67 10.19 8.66
C MET A 10 11.17 8.86 8.12
N ALA A 11 10.50 8.07 8.96
CA ALA A 11 9.91 6.80 8.55
C ALA A 11 8.79 7.02 7.53
N ASN A 12 8.86 6.31 6.41
CA ASN A 12 7.87 6.34 5.32
C ASN A 12 7.27 4.97 4.98
N LEU A 13 7.75 3.91 5.64
CA LEU A 13 7.25 2.55 5.52
C LEU A 13 7.10 1.95 6.92
N LEU A 14 5.91 1.42 7.21
CA LEU A 14 5.60 0.78 8.48
C LEU A 14 5.35 -0.72 8.22
N VAL A 15 6.22 -1.57 8.77
CA VAL A 15 6.06 -3.02 8.74
C VAL A 15 5.51 -3.47 10.08
N PHE A 16 4.40 -4.22 10.06
CA PHE A 16 3.70 -4.65 11.27
C PHE A 16 3.96 -6.13 11.56
N PRO A 17 3.98 -6.54 12.84
CA PRO A 17 4.24 -7.92 13.22
C PRO A 17 3.07 -8.88 12.89
N ASN A 18 1.85 -8.34 12.75
CA ASN A 18 0.63 -9.11 12.45
C ASN A 18 -0.45 -8.22 11.79
N ARG A 19 -1.55 -8.86 11.39
CA ARG A 19 -2.65 -8.23 10.65
C ARG A 19 -3.44 -7.26 11.52
N GLU A 20 -3.63 -7.57 12.79
CA GLU A 20 -4.41 -6.79 13.75
C GLU A 20 -3.73 -5.45 14.02
N ALA A 21 -2.43 -5.46 14.27
CA ALA A 21 -1.62 -4.25 14.45
C ALA A 21 -1.65 -3.36 13.19
N SER A 22 -1.52 -3.97 12.01
CA SER A 22 -1.61 -3.25 10.74
C SER A 22 -2.99 -2.61 10.52
N ASN A 23 -4.06 -3.37 10.71
CA ASN A 23 -5.42 -2.89 10.49
C ASN A 23 -5.81 -1.78 11.48
N ASN A 24 -5.43 -1.91 12.76
CA ASN A 24 -5.70 -0.88 13.76
C ASN A 24 -4.94 0.42 13.46
N ALA A 25 -3.65 0.32 13.14
CA ALA A 25 -2.85 1.49 12.77
C ALA A 25 -3.36 2.17 11.49
N PHE A 26 -3.73 1.38 10.46
CA PHE A 26 -4.29 1.91 9.22
C PHE A 26 -5.60 2.68 9.45
N ASN A 27 -6.53 2.11 10.23
CA ASN A 27 -7.79 2.79 10.52
C ASN A 27 -7.59 4.02 11.41
N LEU A 28 -6.67 3.96 12.38
CA LEU A 28 -6.31 5.13 13.18
C LEU A 28 -5.76 6.27 12.30
N LEU A 29 -4.81 5.98 11.41
CA LEU A 29 -4.26 6.97 10.48
C LEU A 29 -5.33 7.54 9.55
N LYS A 30 -6.22 6.69 9.04
CA LYS A 30 -7.35 7.10 8.20
C LYS A 30 -8.34 8.02 8.96
N SER A 31 -8.46 7.88 10.28
CA SER A 31 -9.31 8.75 11.10
C SER A 31 -8.63 10.05 11.52
N LEU A 32 -7.31 10.05 11.67
CA LEU A 32 -6.53 11.21 12.08
C LEU A 32 -6.17 12.14 10.91
N ASP A 33 -6.04 11.58 9.72
CA ASP A 33 -5.64 12.30 8.52
C ASP A 33 -6.75 12.27 7.46
N ASN A 34 -6.85 13.33 6.66
CA ASN A 34 -7.74 13.40 5.50
C ASN A 34 -7.12 12.76 4.24
N GLY A 35 -6.07 11.96 4.43
CA GLY A 35 -5.40 11.22 3.37
C GLY A 35 -6.37 10.29 2.63
N LEU A 36 -6.21 10.21 1.30
CA LEU A 36 -7.01 9.30 0.48
C LEU A 36 -6.40 7.89 0.54
N PRO A 37 -7.06 6.89 1.15
CA PRO A 37 -6.53 5.54 1.20
C PRO A 37 -6.51 4.93 -0.21
N ILE A 38 -5.35 4.43 -0.62
CA ILE A 38 -5.16 3.64 -1.84
C ILE A 38 -4.81 2.21 -1.43
N GLY A 39 -5.64 1.25 -1.85
CA GLY A 39 -5.43 -0.18 -1.56
C GLY A 39 -6.73 -0.93 -1.25
N PRO A 40 -6.62 -2.21 -0.84
CA PRO A 40 -5.37 -2.93 -0.56
C PRO A 40 -4.57 -3.27 -1.83
N ILE A 41 -3.24 -3.22 -1.71
CA ILE A 41 -2.30 -3.55 -2.80
C ILE A 41 -1.73 -4.93 -2.52
N LEU A 42 -1.92 -5.87 -3.44
CA LEU A 42 -1.31 -7.20 -3.35
C LEU A 42 0.13 -7.16 -3.85
N ILE A 43 1.00 -7.85 -3.14
CA ILE A 43 2.42 -8.03 -3.48
C ILE A 43 2.72 -9.53 -3.60
N GLY A 44 3.66 -9.89 -4.47
CA GLY A 44 4.11 -11.28 -4.65
C GLY A 44 3.30 -12.13 -5.64
N THR A 45 2.34 -11.55 -6.36
CA THR A 45 1.66 -12.22 -7.49
C THR A 45 2.57 -12.31 -8.72
N ASP A 46 2.35 -13.32 -9.58
CA ASP A 46 3.11 -13.49 -10.84
C ASP A 46 2.82 -12.35 -11.84
N MET A 47 1.54 -11.99 -11.97
CA MET A 47 1.09 -10.82 -12.75
C MET A 47 0.41 -9.78 -11.84
N PRO A 48 0.35 -8.49 -12.25
CA PRO A 48 -0.32 -7.44 -11.48
C PRO A 48 -1.81 -7.75 -11.31
N ALA A 49 -2.22 -7.99 -10.06
CA ALA A 49 -3.60 -8.25 -9.70
C ALA A 49 -3.87 -7.66 -8.31
N HIS A 50 -5.00 -6.97 -8.15
CA HIS A 50 -5.38 -6.35 -6.88
C HIS A 50 -6.86 -6.63 -6.60
N ILE A 51 -7.19 -6.88 -5.33
CA ILE A 51 -8.55 -7.18 -4.89
C ILE A 51 -9.14 -5.91 -4.25
N LEU A 52 -10.26 -5.45 -4.80
CA LEU A 52 -11.00 -4.31 -4.27
C LEU A 52 -12.13 -4.78 -3.34
N THR A 53 -12.48 -3.92 -2.38
CA THR A 53 -13.66 -4.14 -1.54
C THR A 53 -14.85 -3.37 -2.11
N SER A 54 -16.07 -3.77 -1.74
CA SER A 54 -17.30 -3.08 -2.13
C SER A 54 -17.39 -1.63 -1.63
N ALA A 55 -16.56 -1.25 -0.65
CA ALA A 55 -16.50 0.10 -0.11
C ALA A 55 -15.63 1.06 -0.97
N VAL A 56 -14.96 0.57 -2.02
CA VAL A 56 -14.11 1.39 -2.87
C VAL A 56 -14.95 2.28 -3.78
N THR A 57 -14.64 3.58 -3.80
CA THR A 57 -15.32 4.57 -4.64
C THR A 57 -14.85 4.46 -6.11
N ALA A 58 -15.59 5.06 -7.04
CA ALA A 58 -15.17 5.12 -8.45
C ALA A 58 -13.76 5.71 -8.63
N ARG A 59 -13.41 6.75 -7.85
CA ARG A 59 -12.05 7.32 -7.85
C ARG A 59 -11.01 6.31 -7.36
N GLY A 60 -11.34 5.54 -6.32
CA GLY A 60 -10.48 4.45 -5.85
C GLY A 60 -10.24 3.38 -6.91
N ILE A 61 -11.27 3.01 -7.67
CA ILE A 61 -11.15 2.05 -8.79
C ILE A 61 -10.19 2.59 -9.85
N VAL A 62 -10.34 3.86 -10.26
CA VAL A 62 -9.45 4.50 -11.25
C VAL A 62 -8.00 4.52 -10.76
N ASN A 63 -7.77 4.89 -9.50
CA ASN A 63 -6.44 4.91 -8.90
C ASN A 63 -5.80 3.51 -8.87
N MET A 64 -6.58 2.49 -8.53
CA MET A 64 -6.09 1.11 -8.49
C MET A 64 -5.82 0.54 -9.88
N ALA A 65 -6.61 0.93 -10.88
CA ALA A 65 -6.34 0.58 -12.29
C ALA A 65 -5.04 1.23 -12.77
N ALA A 66 -4.83 2.52 -12.48
CA ALA A 66 -3.58 3.21 -12.80
C ALA A 66 -2.38 2.54 -12.12
N LEU A 67 -2.50 2.15 -10.85
CA LEU A 67 -1.46 1.41 -10.13
C LEU A 67 -1.14 0.07 -10.82
N ALA A 68 -2.15 -0.71 -11.20
CA ALA A 68 -1.96 -2.00 -11.86
C ALA A 68 -1.27 -1.87 -13.22
N VAL A 69 -1.60 -0.82 -13.99
CA VAL A 69 -0.91 -0.51 -15.27
C VAL A 69 0.57 -0.21 -15.04
N VAL A 70 0.90 0.60 -14.03
CA VAL A 70 2.29 0.93 -13.71
C VAL A 70 3.04 -0.32 -13.24
N ASP A 71 2.43 -1.16 -12.39
CA ASP A 71 3.05 -2.41 -11.94
C ASP A 71 3.34 -3.34 -13.13
N ALA A 72 2.41 -3.45 -14.10
CA ALA A 72 2.62 -4.21 -15.34
C ALA A 72 3.80 -3.69 -16.17
N GLN A 73 3.90 -2.36 -16.33
CA GLN A 73 4.98 -1.73 -17.09
C GLN A 73 6.35 -1.89 -16.43
N VAL A 74 6.41 -1.78 -15.09
CA VAL A 74 7.67 -1.92 -14.34
C VAL A 74 8.15 -3.36 -14.38
N ARG A 75 7.26 -4.34 -14.15
CA ARG A 75 7.63 -5.76 -14.19
C ARG A 75 8.00 -6.24 -15.58
N GLY A 76 7.26 -5.79 -16.61
CA GLY A 76 7.60 -6.07 -18.01
C GLY A 76 8.94 -5.48 -18.46
N ARG A 77 9.55 -4.60 -17.66
CA ARG A 77 10.89 -4.03 -17.91
C ARG A 77 12.01 -4.76 -17.14
N LEU A 78 11.65 -5.58 -16.16
CA LEU A 78 12.58 -6.38 -15.35
C LEU A 78 12.84 -7.78 -15.93
N ILE A 79 12.02 -8.19 -16.90
CA ILE A 79 12.20 -9.36 -17.77
C ILE A 79 12.71 -8.92 -19.14
#